data_AF-K2G424-F1
#
_entry.id   AF-K2G424-F1
#
_cell.length_a   1.000
_cell.length_b   1.000
_cell.length_c   1.000
_cell.angle_alpha   90.00
_cell.angle_beta   90.00
_cell.angle_gamma   90.00
#
_symmetry.space_group_name_H-M   'P 1'
#
loop_
_entity.id
_entity.type
_entity.pdbx_description
1 polymer ?
#
loop_
_entity_poly.entity_id
_entity_poly.type
_entity_poly.pdbx_seq_one_letter_code
_entity_poly.pdbx_strand_id
1 'polypeptide(L)'
;VVRGWSRWYWSTSTSTAEPQKDNQNTYAKNREFTLVGDRDAFYLLKSDFHYPGYVQNLKYLNGCGITTSDHDQSWFLMTFLTTKNANTSVYMTQTEGGVPLTLGAEASRFFIQKLGFSISSHAVANPIIPDYRTGFSNLYDGSEIAALEIPFFDNSKYLRGSLKHVYYSGKKHNFAHTQPLISGRSMYVVDSIFLGGVDQIGTLVMYLGELE
;
A
#
# COMPACT_ATOMS: atom_id res chain seq x y z
N VAL A 1 -15.23 20.89 -9.89
CA VAL A 1 -14.59 19.61 -9.48
C VAL A 1 -13.92 19.01 -10.70
N VAL A 2 -12.58 18.99 -10.75
CA VAL A 2 -11.86 18.23 -11.78
C VAL A 2 -12.02 16.76 -11.41
N ARG A 3 -12.74 15.99 -12.25
CA ARG A 3 -12.88 14.54 -12.07
C ARG A 3 -11.56 13.90 -12.50
N GLY A 4 -10.63 13.74 -11.55
CA GLY A 4 -9.40 12.99 -11.75
C GLY A 4 -9.72 11.51 -11.99
N TRP A 5 -8.84 10.82 -12.72
CA TRP A 5 -8.94 9.38 -12.92
C TRP A 5 -7.98 8.73 -11.94
N SER A 6 -8.51 7.91 -11.03
CA SER A 6 -7.71 7.02 -10.20
C SER A 6 -7.66 5.66 -10.88
N ARG A 7 -6.48 5.03 -10.87
CA ARG A 7 -6.24 3.80 -11.62
C ARG A 7 -5.50 2.78 -10.79
N TRP A 8 -5.90 1.53 -10.94
CA TRP A 8 -5.12 0.36 -10.58
C TRP A 8 -4.63 -0.30 -11.87
N TYR A 9 -3.32 -0.28 -12.11
CA TYR A 9 -2.74 -0.93 -13.28
C TYR A 9 -2.50 -2.40 -13.01
N TRP A 10 -2.92 -3.33 -13.87
CA TRP A 10 -2.53 -4.74 -13.69
C TRP A 10 -1.03 -4.95 -13.87
N SER A 11 -0.39 -4.17 -14.75
CA SER A 11 1.04 -4.25 -15.07
C SER A 11 1.54 -2.93 -15.60
N THR A 12 2.84 -2.69 -15.48
CA THR A 12 3.52 -1.50 -16.02
C THR A 12 4.67 -1.90 -16.96
N SER A 13 5.09 -0.98 -17.82
CA SER A 13 6.21 -1.19 -18.77
C SER A 13 7.58 -1.12 -18.09
N THR A 14 7.66 -0.40 -16.97
CA THR A 14 8.86 -0.16 -16.17
C THR A 14 8.56 -0.24 -14.68
N SER A 15 9.60 -0.31 -13.85
CA SER A 15 9.52 -0.31 -12.38
C SER A 15 8.74 0.91 -11.84
N THR A 16 8.11 0.76 -10.68
CA THR A 16 7.47 1.85 -9.91
C THR A 16 8.46 2.97 -9.58
N ALA A 17 9.76 2.66 -9.47
CA ALA A 17 10.84 3.64 -9.28
C ALA A 17 11.08 4.53 -10.51
N GLU A 18 10.64 4.09 -11.68
CA GLU A 18 10.94 4.68 -12.97
C GLU A 18 9.74 5.46 -13.53
N PRO A 19 9.94 6.38 -14.49
CA PRO A 19 8.84 7.16 -15.04
C PRO A 19 7.92 6.27 -15.87
N GLN A 20 6.64 6.23 -15.51
CA GLN A 20 5.61 5.44 -16.18
C GLN A 20 4.77 6.27 -17.14
N LYS A 21 4.24 5.64 -18.20
CA LYS A 21 3.31 6.23 -19.18
C LYS A 21 2.25 5.23 -19.60
N ASP A 22 1.02 5.69 -19.80
CA ASP A 22 -0.13 4.85 -20.15
C ASP A 22 -0.06 4.21 -21.54
N ASN A 23 0.79 4.70 -22.45
CA ASN A 23 0.88 4.23 -23.83
C ASN A 23 2.07 3.30 -24.09
N GLN A 24 2.72 2.81 -23.04
CA GLN A 24 3.84 1.88 -23.18
C GLN A 24 3.38 0.43 -23.07
N ASN A 25 3.93 -0.41 -23.95
CA ASN A 25 3.70 -1.84 -23.91
C ASN A 25 4.36 -2.45 -22.67
N THR A 26 3.68 -3.43 -22.07
CA THR A 26 4.22 -4.19 -20.95
C THR A 26 4.86 -5.49 -21.44
N TYR A 27 5.77 -6.05 -20.65
CA TYR A 27 6.35 -7.36 -20.94
C TYR A 27 5.34 -8.48 -20.67
N ALA A 28 5.19 -9.42 -21.60
CA ALA A 28 4.29 -10.57 -21.47
C ALA A 28 4.88 -11.61 -20.50
N LYS A 29 4.32 -11.70 -19.28
CA LYS A 29 4.69 -12.68 -18.26
C LYS A 29 3.57 -12.86 -17.23
N ASN A 30 3.51 -14.04 -16.61
CA ASN A 30 2.75 -14.29 -15.39
C ASN A 30 3.27 -13.42 -14.25
N ARG A 31 2.37 -12.75 -13.53
CA ARG A 31 2.68 -11.86 -12.42
C ARG A 31 2.01 -12.37 -11.16
N GLU A 32 2.78 -12.38 -10.09
CA GLU A 32 2.27 -12.75 -8.77
C GLU A 32 1.46 -11.59 -8.18
N PHE A 33 0.38 -11.93 -7.50
CA PHE A 33 -0.42 -11.01 -6.72
C PHE A 33 -0.91 -11.71 -5.46
N THR A 34 -1.25 -10.89 -4.47
CA THR A 34 -1.81 -11.32 -3.20
C THR A 34 -3.02 -10.45 -2.92
N LEU A 35 -4.14 -11.09 -2.66
CA LEU A 35 -5.40 -10.43 -2.30
C LEU A 35 -5.76 -10.87 -0.89
N VAL A 36 -5.88 -9.91 0.03
CA VAL A 36 -6.28 -10.17 1.42
C VAL A 36 -7.38 -9.19 1.81
N GLY A 37 -8.37 -9.67 2.54
CA GLY A 37 -9.45 -8.82 3.03
C GLY A 37 -10.65 -9.61 3.49
N ASP A 38 -11.72 -8.88 3.78
CA ASP A 38 -13.01 -9.38 4.16
C ASP A 38 -14.13 -8.54 3.52
N ARG A 39 -15.32 -8.54 4.12
CA ARG A 39 -16.47 -7.75 3.66
C ARG A 39 -16.29 -6.24 3.81
N ASP A 40 -15.39 -5.81 4.69
CA ASP A 40 -15.23 -4.42 5.10
C ASP A 40 -14.05 -3.76 4.39
N ALA A 41 -12.96 -4.48 4.17
CA ALA A 41 -11.79 -3.95 3.45
C ALA A 41 -11.03 -5.04 2.72
N PHE A 42 -10.42 -4.69 1.59
CA PHE A 42 -9.47 -5.56 0.90
C PHE A 42 -8.25 -4.80 0.37
N TYR A 43 -7.17 -5.55 0.23
CA TYR A 43 -5.85 -5.10 -0.18
C TYR A 43 -5.31 -6.01 -1.27
N LEU A 44 -4.79 -5.41 -2.32
CA LEU A 44 -4.18 -6.07 -3.46
C LEU A 44 -2.72 -5.65 -3.56
N LEU A 45 -1.82 -6.57 -3.21
CA LEU A 45 -0.42 -6.47 -3.57
C LEU A 45 -0.23 -7.12 -4.93
N LYS A 46 0.38 -6.41 -5.86
CA LYS A 46 0.62 -6.95 -7.20
C LYS A 46 1.99 -6.56 -7.69
N SER A 47 2.61 -7.42 -8.48
CA SER A 47 3.89 -7.09 -9.10
C SER A 47 3.67 -6.17 -10.30
N ASP A 48 4.37 -5.03 -10.34
CA ASP A 48 4.24 -4.00 -11.39
C ASP A 48 5.05 -4.37 -12.62
N PHE A 49 6.29 -4.79 -12.38
CA PHE A 49 7.33 -4.81 -13.38
C PHE A 49 8.16 -6.07 -13.31
N HIS A 50 8.52 -6.56 -14.48
CA HIS A 50 9.47 -7.64 -14.63
C HIS A 50 10.40 -7.32 -15.80
N TYR A 51 11.69 -7.13 -15.50
CA TYR A 51 12.74 -7.01 -16.49
C TYR A 51 13.90 -7.97 -16.16
N PRO A 52 14.52 -8.60 -17.16
CA PRO A 52 15.63 -9.52 -16.94
C PRO A 52 16.77 -8.86 -16.14
N GLY A 53 17.14 -9.45 -14.99
CA GLY A 53 18.21 -8.94 -14.12
C GLY A 53 17.77 -8.13 -12.90
N TYR A 54 16.46 -7.88 -12.73
CA TYR A 54 15.90 -7.20 -11.55
C TYR A 54 15.35 -8.22 -10.55
N VAL A 55 15.34 -7.85 -9.27
CA VAL A 55 14.74 -8.69 -8.22
C VAL A 55 13.28 -8.92 -8.53
N GLN A 56 12.92 -10.19 -8.62
CA GLN A 56 11.54 -10.61 -8.86
C GLN A 56 10.74 -10.39 -7.57
N ASN A 57 9.46 -10.01 -7.71
CA ASN A 57 8.48 -9.89 -6.61
C ASN A 57 8.49 -8.58 -5.83
N LEU A 58 8.94 -7.47 -6.44
CA LEU A 58 8.55 -6.15 -5.95
C LEU A 58 7.05 -5.98 -6.21
N LYS A 59 6.27 -5.89 -5.13
CA LYS A 59 4.83 -5.66 -5.20
C LYS A 59 4.50 -4.29 -4.62
N TYR A 60 3.38 -3.73 -5.06
CA TYR A 60 2.88 -2.45 -4.58
C TYR A 60 1.43 -2.59 -4.14
N LEU A 61 1.08 -1.83 -3.11
CA LEU A 61 -0.19 -1.94 -2.43
C LEU A 61 -1.26 -1.11 -3.10
N ASN A 62 -2.45 -1.71 -3.20
CA ASN A 62 -3.71 -1.04 -3.50
C ASN A 62 -4.72 -1.57 -2.51
N GLY A 63 -5.84 -0.88 -2.35
CA GLY A 63 -6.87 -1.33 -1.46
C GLY A 63 -7.98 -0.32 -1.32
N CYS A 64 -9.12 -0.80 -0.86
CA CYS A 64 -10.23 0.04 -0.46
C CYS A 64 -11.07 -0.68 0.59
N GLY A 65 -11.89 0.09 1.27
CA GLY A 65 -12.73 -0.44 2.33
C GLY A 65 -13.16 0.62 3.31
N ILE A 66 -13.73 0.18 4.42
CA ILE A 66 -14.08 1.00 5.56
C ILE A 66 -12.98 0.94 6.63
N THR A 67 -12.82 2.04 7.37
CA THR A 67 -11.79 2.18 8.40
C THR A 67 -12.37 1.82 9.77
N THR A 68 -11.51 1.52 10.75
CA THR A 68 -11.92 1.36 12.15
C THR A 68 -12.12 2.74 12.79
N SER A 69 -13.21 3.43 12.44
CA SER A 69 -13.51 4.76 12.98
C SER A 69 -14.88 4.82 13.62
N ASP A 70 -15.02 5.65 14.66
CA ASP A 70 -16.30 5.97 15.28
C ASP A 70 -17.21 6.89 14.42
N HIS A 71 -16.73 7.28 13.24
CA HIS A 71 -17.48 8.12 12.31
C HIS A 71 -18.21 7.26 11.27
N ASP A 72 -19.50 7.56 11.06
CA ASP A 72 -20.31 6.93 10.02
C ASP A 72 -19.66 7.09 8.64
N GLN A 73 -19.52 5.96 7.92
CA GLN A 73 -19.12 5.90 6.50
C GLN A 73 -17.69 6.38 6.15
N SER A 74 -16.71 6.12 7.01
CA SER A 74 -15.30 6.37 6.66
C SER A 74 -14.75 5.30 5.71
N TRP A 75 -14.78 5.56 4.40
CA TRP A 75 -14.07 4.74 3.41
C TRP A 75 -12.67 5.27 3.12
N PHE A 76 -11.79 4.38 2.66
CA PHE A 76 -10.48 4.69 2.12
C PHE A 76 -10.27 4.10 0.72
N LEU A 77 -9.38 4.71 -0.04
CA LEU A 77 -8.93 4.26 -1.35
C LEU A 77 -7.42 4.49 -1.49
N MET A 78 -6.69 3.39 -1.58
CA MET A 78 -5.28 3.33 -1.96
C MET A 78 -5.18 3.09 -3.46
N THR A 79 -4.77 4.13 -4.19
CA THR A 79 -4.73 4.15 -5.65
C THR A 79 -3.71 5.16 -6.12
N PHE A 80 -3.20 4.97 -7.33
CA PHE A 80 -2.50 6.03 -8.03
C PHE A 80 -3.50 7.03 -8.61
N LEU A 81 -3.49 8.26 -8.10
CA LEU A 81 -4.26 9.39 -8.63
C LEU A 81 -3.31 10.39 -9.29
N THR A 82 -3.53 10.67 -10.57
CA THR A 82 -2.77 11.69 -11.30
C THR A 82 -3.69 12.67 -12.00
N THR A 83 -3.30 13.94 -11.99
CA THR A 83 -3.94 15.05 -12.72
C THR A 83 -3.15 15.45 -13.96
N LYS A 84 -2.08 14.72 -14.28
CA LYS A 84 -1.27 14.97 -15.48
C LYS A 84 -2.03 14.55 -16.73
N ASN A 85 -1.71 15.19 -17.85
CA ASN A 85 -2.27 14.83 -19.15
C ASN A 85 -1.89 13.37 -19.50
N ALA A 86 -2.74 12.70 -20.28
CA ALA A 86 -2.41 11.39 -20.84
C ALA A 86 -1.06 11.45 -21.59
N ASN A 87 -0.32 10.34 -21.62
CA ASN A 87 1.01 10.23 -22.24
C ASN A 87 2.12 11.08 -21.55
N THR A 88 1.84 11.67 -20.38
CA THR A 88 2.88 12.32 -19.55
C THR A 88 3.58 11.27 -18.70
N SER A 89 4.92 11.32 -18.63
CA SER A 89 5.70 10.51 -17.68
C SER A 89 5.38 10.91 -16.24
N VAL A 90 5.13 9.93 -15.39
CA VAL A 90 4.86 10.12 -13.96
C VAL A 90 5.67 9.14 -13.11
N TYR A 91 6.22 9.63 -12.00
CA TYR A 91 6.86 8.80 -10.99
C TYR A 91 5.86 8.48 -9.90
N MET A 92 5.49 7.21 -9.74
CA MET A 92 4.58 6.79 -8.66
C MET A 92 5.17 7.13 -7.28
N THR A 93 6.48 6.99 -7.13
CA THR A 93 7.24 7.32 -5.90
C THR A 93 7.26 8.81 -5.54
N GLN A 94 6.88 9.68 -6.47
CA GLN A 94 6.82 11.13 -6.27
C GLN A 94 5.38 11.67 -6.37
N THR A 95 4.39 10.77 -6.35
CA THR A 95 2.98 11.13 -6.47
C THR A 95 2.28 10.77 -5.16
N GLU A 96 1.44 11.69 -4.68
CA GLU A 96 0.61 11.45 -3.50
C GLU A 96 -0.23 10.18 -3.67
N GLY A 97 -0.05 9.23 -2.75
CA GLY A 97 -0.69 7.91 -2.78
C GLY A 97 -0.25 6.99 -3.91
N GLY A 98 0.87 7.28 -4.58
CA GLY A 98 1.41 6.40 -5.60
C GLY A 98 2.01 5.11 -5.03
N VAL A 99 2.55 5.13 -3.81
CA VAL A 99 3.04 3.93 -3.12
C VAL A 99 2.59 3.91 -1.65
N PRO A 100 1.29 3.66 -1.40
CA PRO A 100 0.70 3.78 -0.07
C PRO A 100 1.46 2.97 0.99
N LEU A 101 1.59 3.55 2.18
CA LEU A 101 2.27 2.97 3.35
C LEU A 101 3.80 2.74 3.20
N THR A 102 4.38 3.15 2.07
CA THR A 102 5.80 2.96 1.78
C THR A 102 6.44 4.22 1.19
N LEU A 103 7.75 4.37 1.38
CA LEU A 103 8.57 5.36 0.68
C LEU A 103 8.17 6.82 0.96
N GLY A 104 8.36 7.23 2.21
CA GLY A 104 8.26 8.62 2.63
C GLY A 104 6.84 9.16 2.79
N ALA A 105 6.72 10.26 3.53
CA ALA A 105 5.44 10.77 4.01
C ALA A 105 4.46 11.22 2.91
N GLU A 106 4.96 11.65 1.75
CA GLU A 106 4.09 12.12 0.66
C GLU A 106 3.51 10.98 -0.16
N ALA A 107 4.37 10.06 -0.63
CA ALA A 107 3.94 8.97 -1.50
C ALA A 107 3.15 7.87 -0.74
N SER A 108 3.37 7.76 0.58
CA SER A 108 2.66 6.82 1.46
C SER A 108 1.21 7.17 1.78
N ARG A 109 0.74 8.37 1.40
CA ARG A 109 -0.63 8.83 1.66
C ARG A 109 -1.66 7.97 0.94
N PHE A 110 -2.93 8.18 1.26
CA PHE A 110 -4.03 7.59 0.51
C PHE A 110 -5.28 8.48 0.63
N PHE A 111 -6.33 8.15 -0.11
CA PHE A 111 -7.51 8.99 -0.20
C PHE A 111 -8.63 8.48 0.69
N ILE A 112 -9.37 9.40 1.29
CA ILE A 112 -10.51 9.10 2.17
C ILE A 112 -11.65 10.08 1.91
N GLN A 113 -12.82 9.78 2.46
CA GLN A 113 -13.90 10.76 2.48
C GLN A 113 -13.56 11.98 3.35
N LYS A 114 -13.92 13.17 2.87
CA LYS A 114 -13.90 14.38 3.70
C LYS A 114 -15.08 14.36 4.67
N LEU A 115 -14.85 14.71 5.93
CA LEU A 115 -15.91 14.76 6.95
C LEU A 115 -16.99 15.81 6.60
N GLY A 116 -18.25 15.48 6.88
CA GLY A 116 -19.35 16.45 6.96
C GLY A 116 -20.04 16.85 5.65
N PHE A 117 -19.72 16.23 4.51
CA PHE A 117 -20.34 16.61 3.22
C PHE A 117 -20.68 15.38 2.35
N SER A 118 -21.87 15.37 1.75
CA SER A 118 -22.36 14.28 0.89
C SER A 118 -21.71 14.28 -0.51
N ILE A 119 -21.27 15.45 -1.01
CA ILE A 119 -20.53 15.59 -2.27
C ILE A 119 -19.40 16.59 -2.07
N SER A 120 -18.19 16.09 -1.84
CA SER A 120 -16.98 16.89 -1.75
C SER A 120 -15.82 16.20 -2.45
N SER A 121 -14.73 16.94 -2.67
CA SER A 121 -13.45 16.30 -2.98
C SER A 121 -13.05 15.34 -1.85
N HIS A 122 -12.28 14.31 -2.19
CA HIS A 122 -11.64 13.47 -1.20
C HIS A 122 -10.77 14.32 -0.25
N ALA A 123 -10.54 13.78 0.95
CA ALA A 123 -9.47 14.21 1.82
C ALA A 123 -8.28 13.24 1.66
N VAL A 124 -7.14 13.67 2.18
CA VAL A 124 -5.89 12.91 2.11
C VAL A 124 -5.57 12.38 3.50
N ALA A 125 -5.37 11.09 3.60
CA ALA A 125 -4.95 10.40 4.80
C ALA A 125 -3.42 10.31 4.88
N ASN A 126 -2.90 10.60 6.07
CA ASN A 126 -1.50 10.51 6.43
C ASN A 126 -1.37 9.33 7.41
N PRO A 127 -0.76 8.20 6.99
CA PRO A 127 -0.53 7.09 7.90
C PRO A 127 0.46 7.49 8.99
N ILE A 128 0.21 7.03 10.22
CA ILE A 128 1.12 7.15 11.34
C ILE A 128 1.94 5.87 11.37
N ILE A 129 3.08 5.88 10.66
CA ILE A 129 4.02 4.76 10.61
C ILE A 129 5.43 5.22 10.95
N PRO A 130 6.26 4.38 11.60
CA PRO A 130 7.51 4.82 12.20
C PRO A 130 8.52 5.45 11.23
N ASP A 131 8.73 4.86 10.06
CA ASP A 131 9.81 5.27 9.16
C ASP A 131 9.47 5.17 7.65
N TYR A 132 8.26 4.75 7.29
CA TYR A 132 7.84 4.49 5.90
C TYR A 132 8.65 3.39 5.18
N ARG A 133 9.29 2.49 5.93
CA ARG A 133 10.13 1.38 5.46
C ARG A 133 9.72 0.03 6.06
N THR A 134 8.42 -0.26 5.99
CA THR A 134 7.82 -1.50 6.50
C THR A 134 8.61 -2.75 6.08
N GLY A 135 9.02 -3.54 7.06
CA GLY A 135 9.71 -4.81 6.88
C GLY A 135 11.13 -4.70 6.35
N PHE A 136 11.74 -3.52 6.40
CA PHE A 136 13.13 -3.28 6.00
C PHE A 136 14.00 -2.84 7.16
N SER A 137 13.44 -2.07 8.10
CA SER A 137 14.11 -1.67 9.33
C SER A 137 13.99 -2.74 10.43
N ASN A 138 14.91 -2.70 11.38
CA ASN A 138 14.93 -3.56 12.57
C ASN A 138 14.59 -2.73 13.82
N LEU A 139 13.52 -1.94 13.76
CA LEU A 139 13.11 -1.07 14.87
C LEU A 139 12.65 -1.87 16.10
N TYR A 140 12.03 -3.03 15.87
CA TYR A 140 11.45 -3.89 16.91
C TYR A 140 11.90 -5.35 16.73
N ASP A 141 13.20 -5.57 16.52
CA ASP A 141 13.78 -6.90 16.23
C ASP A 141 13.58 -7.94 17.34
N GLY A 142 13.42 -7.50 18.59
CA GLY A 142 13.08 -8.34 19.74
C GLY A 142 11.68 -8.97 19.68
N SER A 143 10.79 -8.51 18.80
CA SER A 143 9.46 -9.13 18.60
C SER A 143 9.54 -10.32 17.65
N GLU A 144 8.76 -11.37 17.90
CA GLU A 144 8.61 -12.49 16.95
C GLU A 144 7.98 -11.98 15.64
N ILE A 145 6.82 -11.31 15.77
CA ILE A 145 6.16 -10.57 14.72
C ILE A 145 6.05 -9.11 15.16
N ALA A 146 6.77 -8.21 14.50
CA ALA A 146 6.73 -6.78 14.78
C ALA A 146 5.59 -6.08 14.00
N ALA A 147 4.37 -6.61 14.07
CA ALA A 147 3.22 -6.08 13.34
C ALA A 147 2.52 -4.97 14.14
N LEU A 148 2.44 -3.78 13.57
CA LEU A 148 1.81 -2.59 14.15
C LEU A 148 0.61 -2.17 13.32
N GLU A 149 -0.55 -2.04 13.96
CA GLU A 149 -1.74 -1.44 13.34
C GLU A 149 -1.43 -0.02 12.87
N ILE A 150 -2.01 0.39 11.73
CA ILE A 150 -1.69 1.67 11.11
C ILE A 150 -2.84 2.66 11.33
N PRO A 151 -2.77 3.51 12.38
CA PRO A 151 -3.67 4.63 12.51
C PRO A 151 -3.32 5.72 11.51
N PHE A 152 -4.25 6.62 11.22
CA PHE A 152 -4.03 7.72 10.30
C PHE A 152 -4.85 8.95 10.68
N PHE A 153 -4.39 10.10 10.18
CA PHE A 153 -5.09 11.38 10.31
C PHE A 153 -5.23 12.06 8.95
N ASP A 154 -6.22 12.93 8.82
CA ASP A 154 -6.44 13.64 7.56
C ASP A 154 -5.62 14.95 7.44
N ASN A 155 -5.67 15.58 6.27
CA ASN A 155 -5.01 16.87 6.06
C ASN A 155 -5.53 18.01 6.96
N SER A 156 -6.72 17.87 7.54
CA SER A 156 -7.28 18.75 8.56
C SER A 156 -6.89 18.36 10.00
N LYS A 157 -6.01 17.37 10.17
CA LYS A 157 -5.46 16.89 11.44
C LYS A 157 -6.47 16.19 12.36
N TYR A 158 -7.58 15.71 11.81
CA TYR A 158 -8.47 14.82 12.55
C TYR A 158 -7.91 13.40 12.52
N LEU A 159 -7.88 12.72 13.67
CA LEU A 159 -7.66 11.27 13.73
C LEU A 159 -8.87 10.56 13.11
N ARG A 160 -8.62 9.59 12.23
CA ARG A 160 -9.66 8.96 11.40
C ARG A 160 -9.79 7.46 11.62
N GLY A 161 -9.17 6.94 12.69
CA GLY A 161 -9.10 5.53 13.01
C GLY A 161 -7.88 4.85 12.41
N SER A 162 -8.01 3.56 12.11
CA SER A 162 -6.94 2.74 11.56
C SER A 162 -7.38 1.90 10.36
N LEU A 163 -6.38 1.33 9.69
CA LEU A 163 -6.58 0.37 8.62
C LEU A 163 -6.83 -1.03 9.19
N LYS A 164 -7.75 -1.77 8.57
CA LYS A 164 -8.01 -3.18 8.88
C LYS A 164 -7.02 -4.07 8.13
N HIS A 165 -6.71 -5.24 8.68
CA HIS A 165 -5.88 -6.28 8.07
C HIS A 165 -4.43 -5.90 7.73
N VAL A 166 -4.11 -4.69 7.31
CA VAL A 166 -2.75 -4.30 6.90
C VAL A 166 -1.98 -3.64 8.06
N TYR A 167 -0.80 -4.18 8.33
CA TYR A 167 0.03 -3.81 9.47
C TYR A 167 1.42 -3.40 8.98
N TYR A 168 2.01 -2.42 9.64
CA TYR A 168 3.41 -2.06 9.48
C TYR A 168 4.27 -3.16 10.12
N SER A 169 5.29 -3.63 9.41
CA SER A 169 6.30 -4.54 9.95
C SER A 169 7.52 -3.74 10.45
N GLY A 170 7.77 -3.71 11.75
CA GLY A 170 8.95 -3.03 12.32
C GLY A 170 10.20 -3.89 12.42
N LYS A 171 10.18 -5.07 11.81
CA LYS A 171 11.28 -6.02 11.76
C LYS A 171 11.55 -6.40 10.32
N LYS A 172 12.83 -6.48 9.95
CA LYS A 172 13.22 -6.93 8.62
C LYS A 172 12.93 -8.42 8.51
N HIS A 173 12.16 -8.76 7.48
CA HIS A 173 11.97 -10.14 7.08
C HIS A 173 12.51 -10.33 5.66
N ASN A 174 13.25 -11.42 5.44
CA ASN A 174 13.76 -11.76 4.11
C ASN A 174 12.73 -12.60 3.33
N PHE A 175 11.48 -12.16 3.30
CA PHE A 175 10.40 -12.86 2.58
C PHE A 175 10.36 -12.36 1.14
N ALA A 176 10.86 -13.19 0.22
CA ALA A 176 10.84 -12.90 -1.21
C ALA A 176 9.49 -13.28 -1.87
N HIS A 177 8.64 -14.02 -1.16
CA HIS A 177 7.36 -14.52 -1.65
C HIS A 177 6.31 -14.44 -0.55
N THR A 178 5.05 -14.55 -0.97
CA THR A 178 3.90 -14.61 -0.07
C THR A 178 3.95 -15.89 0.75
N GLN A 179 3.74 -15.78 2.05
CA GLN A 179 3.75 -16.92 2.96
C GLN A 179 2.79 -16.70 4.13
N PRO A 180 2.16 -17.79 4.63
CA PRO A 180 1.42 -17.74 5.88
C PRO A 180 2.41 -17.61 7.05
N LEU A 181 1.96 -16.97 8.13
CA LEU A 181 2.70 -16.82 9.37
C LEU A 181 1.73 -16.93 10.54
N ILE A 182 2.14 -17.64 11.58
CA ILE A 182 1.37 -17.81 12.83
C ILE A 182 2.28 -17.37 13.97
N SER A 183 1.75 -16.57 14.91
CA SER A 183 2.40 -16.31 16.20
C SER A 183 1.36 -16.31 17.29
N GLY A 184 1.59 -17.15 18.31
CA GLY A 184 0.57 -17.46 19.30
C GLY A 184 -0.69 -18.02 18.63
N ARG A 185 -1.81 -17.31 18.78
CA ARG A 185 -3.10 -17.65 18.17
C ARG A 185 -3.39 -16.86 16.89
N SER A 186 -2.62 -15.82 16.61
CA SER A 186 -2.90 -14.91 15.49
C SER A 186 -2.36 -15.47 14.18
N MET A 187 -3.17 -15.37 13.13
CA MET A 187 -2.83 -15.75 11.77
C MET A 187 -2.53 -14.53 10.91
N TYR A 188 -1.50 -14.65 10.09
CA TYR A 188 -1.07 -13.61 9.17
C TYR A 188 -0.73 -14.19 7.80
N VAL A 189 -0.82 -13.35 6.79
CA VAL A 189 -0.11 -13.50 5.52
C VAL A 189 0.92 -12.40 5.46
N VAL A 190 2.15 -12.75 5.13
CA VAL A 190 3.22 -11.77 4.90
C VAL A 190 3.65 -11.82 3.46
N ASP A 191 3.97 -10.66 2.92
CA ASP A 191 4.32 -10.54 1.50
C ASP A 191 5.34 -9.43 1.29
N SER A 192 6.07 -9.52 0.18
CA SER A 192 7.04 -8.53 -0.22
C SER A 192 6.34 -7.23 -0.66
N ILE A 193 6.97 -6.09 -0.36
CA ILE A 193 6.51 -4.78 -0.85
C ILE A 193 7.68 -3.92 -1.27
N PHE A 194 7.47 -3.10 -2.30
CA PHE A 194 8.46 -2.19 -2.85
C PHE A 194 8.77 -1.01 -1.90
N LEU A 195 10.05 -0.65 -1.75
CA LEU A 195 10.51 0.45 -0.89
C LEU A 195 11.37 1.51 -1.60
N GLY A 196 11.25 1.68 -2.92
CA GLY A 196 11.90 2.79 -3.64
C GLY A 196 13.10 2.41 -4.50
N GLY A 197 13.70 1.24 -4.30
CA GLY A 197 14.83 0.75 -5.08
C GLY A 197 14.61 -0.66 -5.64
N VAL A 198 15.39 -1.01 -6.66
CA VAL A 198 15.31 -2.28 -7.39
C VAL A 198 15.63 -3.50 -6.53
N ASP A 199 16.39 -3.31 -5.46
CA ASP A 199 16.77 -4.33 -4.48
C ASP A 199 16.22 -4.01 -3.07
N GLN A 200 15.36 -2.99 -2.96
CA GLN A 200 14.80 -2.56 -1.68
C GLN A 200 13.43 -3.21 -1.47
N ILE A 201 13.48 -4.41 -0.91
CA ILE A 201 12.29 -5.19 -0.57
C ILE A 201 11.98 -4.97 0.92
N GLY A 202 10.77 -4.49 1.18
CA GLY A 202 10.14 -4.50 2.48
C GLY A 202 9.22 -5.70 2.66
N THR A 203 8.56 -5.74 3.81
CA THR A 203 7.53 -6.74 4.11
C THR A 203 6.31 -6.03 4.65
N LEU A 204 5.15 -6.42 4.14
CA LEU A 204 3.85 -6.06 4.69
C LEU A 204 3.29 -7.26 5.44
N VAL A 205 2.74 -7.03 6.62
CA VAL A 205 2.07 -8.06 7.41
C VAL A 205 0.57 -7.86 7.30
N MET A 206 -0.16 -8.91 6.97
CA MET A 206 -1.61 -8.88 6.81
C MET A 206 -2.29 -9.84 7.79
N TYR A 207 -3.04 -9.31 8.75
CA TYR A 207 -3.74 -10.07 9.78
C TYR A 207 -5.03 -10.70 9.26
N LEU A 208 -5.19 -12.00 9.52
CA LEU A 208 -6.32 -12.82 9.07
C LEU A 208 -7.30 -13.20 10.18
N GLY A 209 -6.98 -12.95 11.45
CA GLY A 209 -7.78 -13.37 12.59
C GLY A 209 -7.03 -14.32 13.53
N GLU A 210 -7.76 -15.02 14.38
CA GLU A 210 -7.23 -15.94 15.38
C GLU A 210 -7.56 -17.40 15.02
N LEU A 211 -6.68 -18.33 15.43
CA LEU A 211 -6.96 -19.76 15.50
C LEU A 211 -7.88 -20.04 16.69
N GLU A 212 -8.91 -20.87 16.47
CA GLU A 212 -9.86 -21.33 17.49
C GLU A 212 -9.26 -22.41 18.39
#